data_AF-A0A1Y2RCG2-F1
#
_entry.id   AF-A0A1Y2RCG2-F1
#
_cell.length_a   1.000
_cell.length_b   1.000
_cell.length_c   1.000
_cell.angle_alpha   90.00
_cell.angle_beta   90.00
_cell.angle_gamma   90.00
#
_symmetry.space_group_name_H-M   'P 1'
#
loop_
_entity.id
_entity.type
_entity.pdbx_description
1 polymer ?
#
loop_
_entity_poly.entity_id
_entity_poly.type
_entity_poly.pdbx_seq_one_letter_code
_entity_poly.pdbx_strand_id
1 'polypeptide(L)'
;MGKQFPRFLISNATNTKTKGPFIIHTLPPKFICKPLFDAKRNLIDLTAIEMFNEEDNALKHVRAYDVLPEMREWYKYSGLHQSDNAEDKILSEVHNLKFLSDEQLTPFTVEQVQVVIRIIFPTKAKTIYQGSSSYGLKHFMEHISQTMLGKGRVNKYCSNETLKKAFEIEGFKHKEEGPNRCYNILASEINRAKKLFWNT
;
A
#
# COMPACT_ATOMS: atom_id res chain seq x y z
N MET A 1 6.42 7.25 24.40
CA MET A 1 7.17 8.51 24.18
C MET A 1 7.22 8.73 22.68
N GLY A 2 6.52 9.74 22.15
CA GLY A 2 6.57 10.04 20.72
C GLY A 2 7.95 10.62 20.38
N LYS A 3 8.62 10.10 19.35
CA LYS A 3 9.80 10.76 18.78
C LYS A 3 9.36 12.18 18.39
N GLN A 4 9.76 13.17 19.18
CA GLN A 4 9.65 14.57 18.75
C GLN A 4 10.76 14.78 17.73
N PHE A 5 10.38 15.22 16.54
CA PHE A 5 11.31 15.65 15.50
C PHE A 5 11.27 17.18 15.44
N PRO A 6 11.83 17.90 16.44
CA PRO A 6 11.71 19.36 16.55
C PRO A 6 12.38 20.10 15.38
N ARG A 7 13.11 19.38 14.53
CA ARG A 7 13.93 19.93 13.44
C ARG A 7 13.21 19.97 12.09
N PHE A 8 12.05 19.32 11.93
CA PHE A 8 11.34 19.27 10.65
C PHE A 8 9.97 19.96 10.72
N LEU A 9 9.71 20.85 9.76
CA LEU A 9 8.44 21.58 9.66
C LEU A 9 7.91 21.53 8.23
N ILE A 10 6.59 21.67 8.11
CA ILE A 10 5.93 21.95 6.83
C ILE A 10 5.78 23.46 6.73
N SER A 11 6.31 24.02 5.66
CA SER A 11 6.13 25.43 5.36
C SER A 11 5.91 25.62 3.86
N ASN A 12 5.00 26.52 3.53
CA ASN A 12 4.92 27.08 2.18
C ASN A 12 6.01 28.16 2.11
N ALA A 13 7.17 27.84 1.56
CA ALA A 13 8.21 28.84 1.37
C ALA A 13 7.68 29.92 0.41
N THR A 14 7.52 31.15 0.91
CA THR A 14 7.05 32.30 0.13
C THR A 14 8.07 32.78 -0.90
N ASN A 15 9.34 32.33 -0.77
CA ASN A 15 10.48 32.81 -1.56
C ASN A 15 10.98 31.80 -2.60
N THR A 16 10.30 30.68 -2.81
CA THR A 16 10.67 29.70 -3.84
C THR A 16 9.92 29.95 -5.14
N LYS A 17 10.59 29.84 -6.30
CA LYS A 17 9.97 29.99 -7.63
C LYS A 17 8.83 29.00 -7.90
N THR A 18 8.68 27.96 -7.09
CA THR A 18 7.59 26.98 -7.19
C THR A 18 6.75 26.97 -5.92
N LYS A 19 5.42 26.90 -6.08
CA LYS A 19 4.44 26.83 -4.98
C LYS A 19 4.30 25.38 -4.49
N GLY A 20 4.24 25.16 -3.17
CA GLY A 20 3.92 23.87 -2.57
C GLY A 20 4.33 23.79 -1.09
N PRO A 21 3.82 22.79 -0.34
CA PRO A 21 4.33 22.51 1.00
C PRO A 21 5.73 21.92 0.89
N PHE A 22 6.71 22.49 1.59
CA PHE A 22 8.05 21.94 1.66
C PHE A 22 8.30 21.31 3.03
N ILE A 23 9.06 20.21 3.06
CA ILE A 23 9.62 19.69 4.31
C ILE A 23 10.95 20.41 4.54
N ILE A 24 11.03 21.18 5.63
CA ILE A 24 12.20 21.99 5.95
C ILE A 24 12.91 21.40 7.16
N HIS A 25 14.19 21.07 7.00
CA HIS A 25 15.13 20.93 8.10
C HIS A 25 15.53 22.31 8.60
N THR A 26 15.18 22.61 9.85
CA THR A 26 15.28 23.95 10.45
C THR A 26 16.68 24.31 10.95
N LEU A 27 17.59 23.34 11.08
CA LEU A 27 18.98 23.61 11.48
C LEU A 27 19.86 23.92 10.25
N PRO A 28 20.85 24.82 10.38
CA PRO A 28 21.88 25.03 9.36
C PRO A 28 22.77 23.79 9.15
N PRO A 29 23.15 23.45 7.89
CA PRO A 29 22.58 23.97 6.66
C PRO A 29 21.12 23.50 6.48
N LYS A 30 20.23 24.42 6.10
CA LYS A 30 18.80 24.10 5.94
C LYS A 30 18.63 23.21 4.71
N PHE A 31 17.83 22.16 4.83
CA PHE A 31 17.47 21.28 3.71
C PHE A 31 15.98 21.41 3.44
N ILE A 32 15.62 21.52 2.18
CA ILE A 32 14.26 21.64 1.69
C ILE A 32 14.02 20.42 0.80
N CYS A 33 13.09 19.56 1.18
CA CYS A 33 12.62 18.52 0.28
C CYS A 33 11.36 19.01 -0.42
N LYS A 34 11.39 18.96 -1.76
CA LYS A 34 10.21 19.18 -2.57
C LYS A 34 9.45 17.86 -2.68
N PRO A 35 8.26 17.74 -2.08
CA PRO A 35 7.42 16.60 -2.33
C PRO A 35 6.98 16.59 -3.79
N LEU A 36 7.24 15.49 -4.49
CA LEU A 36 6.68 15.26 -5.81
C LEU A 36 5.30 14.65 -5.62
N PHE A 37 4.29 15.45 -5.88
CA PHE A 37 2.90 15.02 -5.78
C PHE A 37 2.54 14.20 -7.01
N ASP A 38 2.34 12.90 -6.80
CA ASP A 38 1.72 12.05 -7.81
C ASP A 38 0.21 12.21 -7.72
N ALA A 39 -0.36 13.04 -8.59
CA ALA A 39 -1.80 13.30 -8.63
C ALA A 39 -2.65 12.05 -8.95
N LYS A 40 -2.09 11.01 -9.57
CA LYS A 40 -2.81 9.76 -9.86
C LYS A 40 -2.88 8.85 -8.63
N ARG A 41 -1.87 8.91 -7.77
CA ARG A 41 -1.74 8.10 -6.55
C ARG A 41 -2.00 8.91 -5.26
N ASN A 42 -2.35 10.19 -5.38
CA ASN A 42 -2.46 11.17 -4.29
C ASN A 42 -1.32 11.05 -3.26
N LEU A 43 -0.11 10.74 -3.75
CA LEU A 43 1.04 10.37 -2.93
C LEU A 43 2.12 11.43 -3.06
N ILE A 44 2.67 11.82 -1.93
CA ILE A 44 3.83 12.70 -1.88
C ILE A 44 5.09 11.82 -1.81
N ASP A 45 5.90 11.86 -2.87
CA ASP A 45 7.20 11.18 -2.93
C ASP A 45 8.33 12.19 -2.65
N LEU A 46 9.34 11.77 -1.88
CA LEU A 46 10.49 12.59 -1.51
C LEU A 46 11.63 12.32 -2.50
N THR A 47 11.53 12.91 -3.70
CA THR A 47 12.44 12.62 -4.81
C THR A 47 13.58 13.63 -4.96
N ALA A 48 13.37 14.89 -4.55
CA ALA A 48 14.38 15.94 -4.65
C ALA A 48 14.60 16.62 -3.28
N ILE A 49 15.84 16.52 -2.77
CA ILE A 49 16.32 17.34 -1.65
C ILE A 49 17.22 18.44 -2.20
N GLU A 50 16.89 19.67 -1.84
CA GLU A 50 17.67 20.87 -2.14
C GLU A 50 18.23 21.40 -0.82
N MET A 51 19.49 21.80 -0.80
CA MET A 51 20.03 22.54 0.35
C MET A 51 19.80 24.02 0.11
N PHE A 52 19.28 24.67 1.14
CA PHE A 52 19.09 26.11 1.20
C PHE A 52 20.21 26.70 2.06
N ASN A 53 21.13 27.43 1.42
CA ASN A 53 22.14 28.21 2.12
C ASN A 53 21.58 29.62 2.38
N GLU A 54 21.49 30.03 3.64
CA GLU A 54 21.01 31.37 4.01
C GLU A 54 21.98 32.46 3.58
N GLU A 55 23.28 32.16 3.50
CA GLU A 55 24.32 33.13 3.13
C GLU A 55 24.23 33.55 1.66
N ASP A 56 23.82 32.64 0.78
CA ASP A 56 23.79 32.84 -0.67
C ASP A 56 22.36 33.08 -1.21
N ASN A 57 21.35 32.87 -0.34
CA ASN A 57 19.93 32.83 -0.69
C ASN A 57 19.61 31.94 -1.92
N ALA A 58 20.43 30.91 -2.14
CA ALA A 58 20.42 30.06 -3.32
C ALA A 58 20.06 28.61 -2.97
N LEU A 59 19.14 28.03 -3.74
CA LEU A 59 18.85 26.60 -3.70
C LEU A 59 19.93 25.86 -4.51
N LYS A 60 20.71 25.02 -3.82
CA LYS A 60 21.70 24.14 -4.46
C LYS A 60 21.18 22.72 -4.39
N HIS A 61 21.04 22.06 -5.54
CA HIS A 61 20.81 20.62 -5.57
C HIS A 61 22.03 19.93 -4.97
N VAL A 62 21.84 19.14 -3.92
CA VAL A 62 22.88 18.34 -3.30
C VAL A 62 22.37 16.94 -3.02
N ARG A 63 23.30 15.98 -3.05
CA ARG A 63 23.01 14.62 -2.59
C ARG A 63 23.01 14.61 -1.06
N ALA A 64 21.85 14.83 -0.45
CA ALA A 64 21.69 14.88 1.00
C ALA A 64 21.56 13.49 1.64
N TYR A 65 22.57 12.63 1.44
CA TYR A 65 22.55 11.24 1.93
C TYR A 65 22.38 11.14 3.46
N ASP A 66 22.90 12.11 4.22
CA ASP A 66 22.87 12.08 5.69
C ASP A 66 21.52 12.52 6.29
N VAL A 67 20.75 13.35 5.57
CA VAL A 67 19.49 13.94 6.07
C VAL A 67 18.25 13.24 5.50
N LEU A 68 18.40 12.59 4.34
CA LEU A 68 17.31 11.84 3.68
C LEU A 68 16.70 10.74 4.56
N PRO A 69 17.48 9.92 5.32
CA PRO A 69 16.90 8.90 6.20
C PRO A 69 16.04 9.48 7.32
N GLU A 70 16.50 10.53 8.01
CA GLU A 70 15.74 11.21 9.06
C GLU A 70 14.49 11.90 8.52
N MET A 71 14.58 12.56 7.35
CA MET A 71 13.41 13.17 6.68
C MET A 71 12.35 12.13 6.30
N ARG A 72 12.78 10.97 5.78
CA ARG A 72 11.86 9.85 5.45
C ARG A 72 11.22 9.29 6.70
N GLU A 73 11.98 9.16 7.79
CA GLU A 73 11.44 8.69 9.06
C GLU A 73 10.39 9.67 9.60
N TRP A 74 10.69 10.97 9.64
CA TRP A 74 9.72 11.99 10.04
C TRP A 74 8.46 11.98 9.19
N TYR A 75 8.61 11.91 7.86
CA TYR A 75 7.48 11.88 6.92
C TYR A 75 6.59 10.63 7.12
N LYS A 76 7.18 9.51 7.52
CA LYS A 76 6.42 8.33 7.97
C LYS A 76 5.65 8.60 9.27
N TYR A 77 6.20 9.34 10.22
CA TYR A 77 5.50 9.67 11.47
C TYR A 77 4.47 10.81 11.32
N SER A 78 4.58 11.67 10.31
CA SER A 78 3.66 12.79 10.10
C SER A 78 2.27 12.36 9.59
N GLY A 79 2.12 11.11 9.14
CA GLY A 79 0.87 10.60 8.57
C GLY A 79 0.58 11.06 7.13
N LEU A 80 1.37 12.00 6.59
CA LEU A 80 1.15 12.59 5.26
C LEU A 80 1.54 11.69 4.09
N HIS A 81 2.24 10.60 4.38
CA HIS A 81 2.52 9.52 3.44
C HIS A 81 1.31 8.61 3.19
N GLN A 82 0.25 8.75 3.99
CA GLN A 82 -0.95 7.94 3.85
C GLN A 82 -1.85 8.60 2.81
N SER A 83 -2.01 7.93 1.66
CA SER A 83 -3.00 8.34 0.67
C SER A 83 -4.40 8.14 1.24
N ASP A 84 -5.27 9.14 1.08
CA ASP A 84 -6.70 9.05 1.41
C ASP A 84 -7.46 8.12 0.43
N ASN A 85 -6.80 7.65 -0.63
CA ASN A 85 -7.40 6.71 -1.57
C ASN A 85 -7.48 5.30 -0.95
N ALA A 86 -8.69 4.75 -0.91
CA ALA A 86 -8.94 3.40 -0.42
C ALA A 86 -8.12 2.33 -1.18
N GLU A 87 -7.81 2.53 -2.45
CA GLU A 87 -6.99 1.63 -3.26
C GLU A 87 -5.53 1.59 -2.77
N ASP A 88 -4.94 2.74 -2.46
CA ASP A 88 -3.57 2.83 -1.97
C ASP A 88 -3.42 2.26 -0.56
N LYS A 89 -4.45 2.44 0.29
CA LYS A 89 -4.49 1.80 1.60
C LYS A 89 -4.50 0.27 1.48
N ILE A 90 -5.31 -0.29 0.58
CA ILE A 90 -5.33 -1.74 0.32
C ILE A 90 -3.96 -2.21 -0.18
N LEU A 91 -3.38 -1.52 -1.15
CA LEU A 91 -2.04 -1.85 -1.67
C LEU A 91 -0.99 -1.83 -0.55
N SER A 92 -0.99 -0.78 0.28
CA SER A 92 -0.06 -0.65 1.40
C SER A 92 -0.23 -1.77 2.43
N GLU A 93 -1.46 -2.08 2.83
CA GLU A 93 -1.75 -3.15 3.79
C GLU A 93 -1.34 -4.51 3.25
N VAL A 94 -1.64 -4.82 1.98
CA VAL A 94 -1.22 -6.07 1.32
C VAL A 94 0.30 -6.14 1.18
N HIS A 95 0.98 -5.08 0.76
CA HIS A 95 2.45 -5.05 0.64
C HIS A 95 3.18 -5.27 1.98
N ASN A 96 2.54 -4.90 3.10
CA ASN A 96 3.09 -5.11 4.44
C ASN A 96 2.92 -6.55 4.95
N LEU A 97 2.20 -7.41 4.22
CA LEU A 97 2.05 -8.83 4.55
C LEU A 97 3.33 -9.59 4.19
N LYS A 98 4.25 -9.71 5.17
CA LYS A 98 5.57 -10.34 5.00
C LYS A 98 5.53 -11.75 4.38
N PHE A 99 4.44 -12.50 4.57
CA PHE A 99 4.30 -13.83 3.98
C PHE A 99 4.10 -13.83 2.47
N LEU A 100 3.72 -12.70 1.86
CA LEU A 100 3.59 -12.57 0.40
C LEU A 100 4.95 -12.28 -0.28
N SER A 101 5.94 -11.79 0.47
CA SER A 101 7.30 -11.52 -0.01
C SER A 101 8.29 -12.67 0.21
N ASP A 102 7.84 -13.80 0.75
CA ASP A 102 8.67 -14.98 0.94
C ASP A 102 8.96 -15.64 -0.42
N GLU A 103 10.23 -15.80 -0.80
CA GLU A 103 10.60 -16.42 -2.07
C GLU A 103 10.40 -17.95 -2.06
N GLN A 104 10.23 -18.57 -0.89
CA GLN A 104 9.99 -20.01 -0.80
C GLN A 104 8.58 -20.38 -1.24
N LEU A 105 8.48 -21.36 -2.14
CA LEU A 105 7.20 -21.92 -2.56
C LEU A 105 6.54 -22.66 -1.39
N THR A 106 5.57 -22.00 -0.75
CA THR A 106 4.86 -22.53 0.40
C THR A 106 3.35 -22.36 0.24
N PRO A 107 2.50 -23.31 0.68
CA PRO A 107 1.07 -23.10 0.64
C PRO A 107 0.63 -21.94 1.54
N PHE A 108 -0.47 -21.28 1.18
CA PHE A 108 -1.18 -20.40 2.12
C PHE A 108 -1.72 -21.20 3.31
N THR A 109 -1.58 -20.66 4.52
CA THR A 109 -2.36 -21.11 5.68
C THR A 109 -3.74 -20.47 5.67
N VAL A 110 -4.69 -21.03 6.43
CA VAL A 110 -6.04 -20.48 6.54
C VAL A 110 -5.99 -19.05 7.07
N GLU A 111 -5.17 -18.82 8.11
CA GLU A 111 -5.01 -17.52 8.77
C GLU A 111 -4.45 -16.46 7.83
N GLN A 112 -3.50 -16.84 6.97
CA GLN A 112 -2.95 -15.93 5.95
C GLN A 112 -4.03 -15.51 4.95
N VAL A 113 -4.85 -16.45 4.48
CA VAL A 113 -5.97 -16.15 3.57
C VAL A 113 -7.00 -15.25 4.27
N GLN A 114 -7.31 -15.48 5.54
CA GLN A 114 -8.23 -14.63 6.31
C GLN A 114 -7.75 -13.17 6.37
N VAL A 115 -6.45 -12.96 6.60
CA VAL A 115 -5.87 -11.61 6.62
C VAL A 115 -6.07 -10.92 5.27
N VAL A 116 -5.79 -11.62 4.16
CA VAL A 116 -6.00 -11.07 2.81
C VAL A 116 -7.49 -10.77 2.55
N ILE A 117 -8.40 -11.67 2.94
CA ILE A 117 -9.84 -11.46 2.81
C ILE A 117 -10.30 -10.20 3.55
N ARG A 118 -9.84 -9.99 4.80
CA ARG A 118 -10.22 -8.81 5.61
C ARG A 118 -9.81 -7.50 4.97
N ILE A 119 -8.66 -7.47 4.31
CA ILE A 119 -8.14 -6.27 3.64
C ILE A 119 -8.92 -5.99 2.34
N ILE A 120 -9.12 -7.03 1.52
CA ILE A 120 -9.64 -6.86 0.15
C ILE A 120 -11.17 -6.85 0.11
N PHE A 121 -11.81 -7.69 0.93
CA PHE A 121 -13.25 -7.89 1.02
C PHE A 121 -13.74 -7.60 2.46
N PRO A 122 -13.66 -6.34 2.94
CA PRO A 122 -14.13 -6.02 4.27
C PRO A 122 -15.65 -6.18 4.43
N THR A 123 -16.40 -6.15 3.32
CA THR A 123 -17.87 -6.13 3.35
C THR A 123 -18.48 -7.47 2.99
N LYS A 124 -19.51 -7.86 3.74
CA LYS A 124 -20.35 -9.02 3.44
C LYS A 124 -21.66 -8.54 2.82
N ALA A 125 -21.85 -8.81 1.54
CA ALA A 125 -23.08 -8.46 0.85
C ALA A 125 -24.28 -9.23 1.43
N LYS A 126 -25.48 -8.64 1.38
CA LYS A 126 -26.71 -9.35 1.77
C LYS A 126 -27.05 -10.48 0.79
N THR A 127 -26.72 -10.27 -0.48
CA THR A 127 -27.01 -11.16 -1.60
C THR A 127 -25.73 -11.83 -2.10
N ILE A 128 -25.83 -13.07 -2.57
CA ILE A 128 -24.73 -13.80 -3.21
C ILE A 128 -24.79 -13.54 -4.72
N TYR A 129 -23.73 -12.96 -5.27
CA TYR A 129 -23.58 -12.70 -6.70
C TYR A 129 -22.75 -13.81 -7.36
N GLN A 130 -23.11 -14.24 -8.58
CA GLN A 130 -22.44 -15.33 -9.31
C GLN A 130 -21.10 -14.90 -9.98
N GLY A 131 -20.37 -13.94 -9.41
CA GLY A 131 -19.11 -13.43 -9.98
C GLY A 131 -17.83 -13.87 -9.26
N SER A 132 -17.96 -14.67 -8.19
CA SER A 132 -16.94 -14.90 -7.15
C SER A 132 -16.81 -16.38 -6.81
N SER A 133 -16.59 -17.24 -7.82
CA SER A 133 -16.40 -18.67 -7.56
C SER A 133 -15.13 -18.94 -6.74
N SER A 134 -15.15 -19.98 -5.90
CA SER A 134 -13.98 -20.42 -5.13
C SER A 134 -12.77 -20.70 -6.02
N TYR A 135 -13.00 -21.30 -7.20
CA TYR A 135 -11.92 -21.54 -8.16
C TYR A 135 -11.27 -20.23 -8.67
N GLY A 136 -12.08 -19.23 -9.02
CA GLY A 136 -11.56 -17.93 -9.45
C GLY A 136 -10.85 -17.19 -8.32
N LEU A 137 -11.42 -17.22 -7.11
CA LEU A 137 -10.86 -16.58 -5.92
C LEU A 137 -9.57 -17.25 -5.44
N LYS A 138 -9.43 -18.56 -5.62
CA LYS A 138 -8.18 -19.28 -5.37
C LYS A 138 -7.05 -18.71 -6.24
N HIS A 139 -7.26 -18.66 -7.55
CA HIS A 139 -6.27 -18.12 -8.48
C HIS A 139 -6.00 -16.63 -8.22
N PHE A 140 -6.99 -15.90 -7.72
CA PHE A 140 -6.80 -14.53 -7.25
C PHE A 140 -5.84 -14.41 -6.07
N MET A 141 -5.91 -15.30 -5.08
CA MET A 141 -4.94 -15.33 -3.98
C MET A 141 -3.51 -15.65 -4.46
N GLU A 142 -3.39 -16.60 -5.38
CA GLU A 142 -2.10 -16.95 -6.00
C GLU A 142 -1.53 -15.78 -6.81
N HIS A 143 -2.40 -15.06 -7.52
CA HIS A 143 -1.98 -13.93 -8.33
C HIS A 143 -1.52 -12.74 -7.49
N ILE A 144 -2.18 -12.46 -6.35
CA ILE A 144 -1.70 -11.46 -5.39
C ILE A 144 -0.25 -11.76 -4.99
N SER A 145 0.07 -13.01 -4.71
CA SER A 145 1.42 -13.41 -4.33
C SER A 145 2.42 -13.20 -5.48
N GLN A 146 2.03 -13.50 -6.72
CA GLN A 146 2.83 -13.24 -7.91
C GLN A 146 3.13 -11.73 -8.09
N THR A 147 2.11 -10.88 -7.95
CA THR A 147 2.22 -9.42 -8.13
C THR A 147 3.21 -8.82 -7.12
N MET A 148 3.23 -9.33 -5.88
CA MET A 148 4.16 -8.86 -4.85
C MET A 148 5.63 -9.18 -5.14
N LEU A 149 5.93 -10.29 -5.83
CA LEU A 149 7.30 -10.67 -6.19
C LEU A 149 7.79 -10.13 -7.54
N GLY A 150 6.90 -9.58 -8.37
CA GLY A 150 7.24 -8.90 -9.63
C GLY A 150 7.90 -9.77 -10.70
N LYS A 151 7.79 -11.11 -10.64
CA LYS A 151 8.53 -12.04 -11.53
C LYS A 151 7.69 -13.12 -12.20
N GLY A 152 6.35 -13.02 -12.19
CA GLY A 152 5.47 -14.06 -12.74
C GLY A 152 5.60 -15.43 -12.05
N ARG A 153 6.27 -15.49 -10.89
CA ARG A 153 6.49 -16.72 -10.11
C ARG A 153 5.46 -16.77 -9.00
N VAL A 154 4.70 -17.87 -8.94
CA VAL A 154 3.88 -18.18 -7.78
C VAL A 154 4.82 -18.64 -6.66
N ASN A 155 4.83 -17.93 -5.55
CA ASN A 155 5.46 -18.35 -4.29
C ASN A 155 4.45 -18.88 -3.27
N LYS A 156 3.16 -18.57 -3.43
CA LYS A 156 2.10 -19.08 -2.57
C LYS A 156 1.00 -19.75 -3.37
N TYR A 157 0.79 -21.03 -3.12
CA TYR A 157 -0.34 -21.77 -3.67
C TYR A 157 -1.53 -21.73 -2.71
N CYS A 158 -2.74 -21.53 -3.21
CA CYS A 158 -3.94 -21.57 -2.40
C CYS A 158 -4.74 -22.83 -2.71
N SER A 159 -5.07 -23.66 -1.72
CA SER A 159 -5.98 -24.79 -1.96
C SER A 159 -7.44 -24.33 -1.86
N ASN A 160 -8.36 -25.01 -2.56
CA ASN A 160 -9.79 -24.72 -2.44
C ASN A 160 -10.30 -24.91 -1.00
N GLU A 161 -9.78 -25.90 -0.27
CA GLU A 161 -10.14 -26.16 1.13
C GLU A 161 -9.66 -25.04 2.05
N THR A 162 -8.42 -24.55 1.86
CA THR A 162 -7.88 -23.41 2.61
C THR A 162 -8.73 -22.16 2.39
N LEU A 163 -9.04 -21.87 1.12
CA LEU A 163 -9.83 -20.71 0.73
C LEU A 163 -11.24 -20.78 1.34
N LYS A 164 -11.92 -21.92 1.17
CA LYS A 164 -13.26 -22.18 1.72
C LYS A 164 -13.28 -21.96 3.22
N LYS A 165 -12.38 -22.63 3.94
CA LYS A 165 -12.32 -22.54 5.41
C LYS A 165 -12.09 -21.10 5.87
N ALA A 166 -11.22 -20.35 5.18
CA ALA A 166 -10.98 -18.95 5.50
C ALA A 166 -12.24 -18.08 5.31
N PHE A 167 -12.94 -18.18 4.18
CA PHE A 167 -14.18 -17.43 3.94
C PHE A 167 -15.28 -17.79 4.94
N GLU A 168 -15.43 -19.07 5.28
CA GLU A 168 -16.43 -19.54 6.26
C GLU A 168 -16.12 -19.01 7.67
N ILE A 169 -14.86 -19.05 8.12
CA ILE A 169 -14.47 -18.47 9.42
C ILE A 169 -14.67 -16.95 9.44
N GLU A 170 -14.37 -16.26 8.33
CA GLU A 170 -14.65 -14.82 8.21
C GLU A 170 -16.15 -14.50 8.16
N GLY A 171 -17.04 -15.49 8.07
CA GLY A 171 -18.48 -15.33 8.11
C GLY A 171 -19.12 -15.00 6.75
N PHE A 172 -18.44 -15.31 5.65
CA PHE A 172 -19.05 -15.20 4.32
C PHE A 172 -20.02 -16.36 4.08
N LYS A 173 -21.16 -16.02 3.48
CA LYS A 173 -22.14 -16.99 3.02
C LYS A 173 -21.81 -17.40 1.59
N HIS A 174 -22.08 -18.65 1.26
CA HIS A 174 -21.88 -19.17 -0.09
C HIS A 174 -23.16 -19.79 -0.66
N LYS A 175 -23.21 -19.86 -1.99
CA LYS A 175 -24.21 -20.60 -2.76
C LYS A 175 -23.49 -21.67 -3.56
N GLU A 176 -24.15 -22.82 -3.73
CA GLU A 176 -23.65 -24.02 -4.42
C GLU A 176 -22.56 -24.75 -3.62
N GLU A 177 -22.44 -26.06 -3.87
CA GLU A 177 -21.42 -26.92 -3.26
C GLU A 177 -20.30 -27.23 -4.27
N GLY A 178 -19.13 -27.64 -3.78
CA GLY A 178 -17.98 -27.96 -4.64
C GLY A 178 -17.14 -26.75 -5.12
N PRO A 179 -16.33 -26.90 -6.20
CA PRO A 179 -15.27 -25.94 -6.56
C PRO A 179 -15.77 -24.61 -7.15
N ASN A 180 -17.06 -24.49 -7.43
CA ASN A 180 -17.69 -23.30 -8.01
C ASN A 180 -18.47 -22.45 -7.00
N ARG A 181 -18.32 -22.72 -5.69
CA ARG A 181 -18.96 -21.96 -4.60
C ARG A 181 -18.82 -20.46 -4.81
N CYS A 182 -19.94 -19.75 -4.86
CA CYS A 182 -19.94 -18.28 -4.96
C CYS A 182 -20.17 -17.65 -3.59
N TYR A 183 -19.34 -16.69 -3.18
CA TYR A 183 -19.46 -16.01 -1.89
C TYR A 183 -20.19 -14.67 -2.00
N ASN A 184 -20.83 -14.23 -0.91
CA ASN A 184 -21.49 -12.92 -0.79
C ASN A 184 -20.51 -11.73 -0.70
N ILE A 185 -19.65 -11.59 -1.70
CA ILE A 185 -18.71 -10.46 -1.85
C ILE A 185 -19.38 -9.37 -2.71
N LEU A 186 -19.12 -8.10 -2.41
CA LEU A 186 -19.61 -7.01 -3.25
C LEU A 186 -18.91 -7.01 -4.62
N ALA A 187 -19.67 -6.82 -5.69
CA ALA A 187 -19.12 -6.73 -7.05
C ALA A 187 -18.11 -5.57 -7.19
N SER A 188 -18.33 -4.45 -6.48
CA SER A 188 -17.40 -3.33 -6.43
C SER A 188 -16.05 -3.70 -5.82
N GLU A 189 -16.03 -4.54 -4.79
CA GLU A 189 -14.79 -4.99 -4.14
C GLU A 189 -14.04 -5.97 -5.04
N ILE A 190 -14.74 -6.87 -5.74
CA ILE A 190 -14.12 -7.76 -6.75
C ILE A 190 -13.49 -6.94 -7.87
N ASN A 191 -14.22 -5.97 -8.41
CA ASN A 191 -13.73 -5.14 -9.52
C ASN A 191 -12.52 -4.30 -9.09
N ARG A 192 -12.57 -3.71 -7.89
CA ARG A 192 -11.43 -2.99 -7.29
C ARG A 192 -10.23 -3.91 -7.12
N ALA A 193 -10.43 -5.11 -6.56
CA ALA A 193 -9.37 -6.08 -6.34
C ALA A 193 -8.71 -6.53 -7.66
N LYS A 194 -9.51 -6.80 -8.70
CA LYS A 194 -8.99 -7.12 -10.05
C LYS A 194 -8.21 -5.97 -10.66
N LYS A 195 -8.71 -4.73 -10.54
CA LYS A 195 -8.00 -3.53 -11.01
C LYS A 195 -6.63 -3.39 -10.36
N LEU A 196 -6.51 -3.68 -9.07
CA LEU A 196 -5.27 -3.50 -8.31
C LEU A 196 -4.25 -4.61 -8.52
N PHE A 197 -4.71 -5.85 -8.66
CA PHE A 197 -3.79 -7.00 -8.62
C PHE A 197 -3.77 -7.84 -9.90
N TRP A 198 -4.76 -7.75 -10.79
CA TRP A 198 -4.93 -8.65 -11.95
C TRP A 198 -4.62 -8.01 -13.31
N ASN A 199 -4.79 -6.70 -13.44
CA ASN A 199 -4.55 -5.97 -14.70
C ASN A 199 -3.18 -5.27 -14.74
N THR A 200 -2.27 -5.65 -13.86
CA THR A 200 -0.88 -5.18 -13.75
C THR A 200 0.07 -6.15 -14.42
#